data_AF-A0A7X9G2Q8-F1
#
_entry.id   AF-A0A7X9G2Q8-F1
#
_cell.length_a   1.000
_cell.length_b   1.000
_cell.length_c   1.000
_cell.angle_alpha   90.00
_cell.angle_beta   90.00
_cell.angle_gamma   90.00
#
_symmetry.space_group_name_H-M   'P 1'
#
loop_
_entity.id
_entity.type
_entity.pdbx_description
1 polymer ?
#
loop_
_entity_poly.entity_id
_entity_poly.type
_entity_poly.pdbx_seq_one_letter_code
_entity_poly.pdbx_strand_id
1 'polypeptide(L)'
;MKHLFSTVLTVFLWFTTLAAAAPLSKQTLLEAASAWLKQNAVFQQSAPDAAVAAVTVLDNAQAQAKLAIVHLHPRGYIVMSMDDALLPIVAFSEVASLTHGLAPSSPLAALLQAQNQRFAEILTQPQTRSETDY
;
A
#
# COMPACT_ATOMS: atom_id res chain seq x y z
N MET A 1 -34.67 -12.12 -30.34
CA MET A 1 -33.22 -12.05 -30.05
C MET A 1 -32.78 -10.75 -29.35
N LYS A 2 -33.41 -9.58 -29.59
CA LYS A 2 -33.05 -8.30 -28.92
C LYS A 2 -33.16 -8.29 -27.38
N HIS A 3 -34.12 -9.02 -26.81
CA HIS A 3 -34.32 -9.01 -25.34
C HIS A 3 -33.26 -9.77 -24.55
N LEU A 4 -32.60 -10.77 -25.16
CA LEU A 4 -31.55 -11.57 -24.49
C LEU A 4 -30.25 -10.78 -24.31
N PHE A 5 -29.91 -9.93 -25.29
CA PHE A 5 -28.71 -9.09 -25.20
C PHE A 5 -28.85 -8.03 -24.11
N SER A 6 -30.05 -7.47 -23.96
CA SER A 6 -30.34 -6.47 -22.93
C SER A 6 -30.22 -7.07 -21.52
N THR A 7 -30.77 -8.25 -21.25
CA THR A 7 -30.68 -8.86 -19.92
C THR A 7 -29.26 -9.27 -19.55
N VAL A 8 -28.48 -9.77 -20.51
CA VAL A 8 -27.06 -10.11 -20.27
C VAL A 8 -26.25 -8.86 -19.95
N LEU A 9 -26.48 -7.76 -20.69
CA LEU A 9 -25.81 -6.49 -20.44
C LEU A 9 -26.14 -5.94 -19.05
N THR A 10 -27.41 -5.98 -18.61
CA THR A 10 -27.80 -5.47 -17.28
C THR A 10 -27.22 -6.30 -16.13
N VAL A 11 -27.15 -7.64 -16.29
CA VAL A 11 -26.52 -8.52 -15.29
C VAL A 11 -25.01 -8.28 -15.22
N PHE A 12 -24.36 -8.09 -16.37
CA PHE A 12 -22.93 -7.76 -16.41
C PHE A 12 -22.64 -6.41 -15.73
N LEU A 13 -23.51 -5.41 -15.95
CA LEU A 13 -23.39 -4.07 -15.33
C LEU A 13 -23.60 -4.10 -13.81
N TRP A 14 -24.42 -5.01 -13.29
CA TRP A 14 -24.62 -5.19 -11.85
C TRP A 14 -23.45 -5.91 -11.16
N PHE A 15 -22.66 -6.69 -11.90
CA PHE A 15 -21.49 -7.37 -11.33
C PHE A 15 -20.25 -6.46 -11.22
N THR A 16 -20.19 -5.36 -11.97
CA THR A 16 -19.03 -4.45 -11.96
C THR A 16 -18.97 -3.50 -10.76
N THR A 17 -20.05 -3.33 -10.00
CA THR A 17 -20.11 -2.37 -8.87
C THR A 17 -19.50 -2.88 -7.56
N LEU A 18 -18.93 -4.09 -7.54
CA LEU A 18 -18.33 -4.70 -6.34
C LEU A 18 -16.79 -4.62 -6.30
N ALA A 19 -16.17 -3.85 -7.19
CA ALA A 19 -14.75 -3.53 -7.10
C ALA A 19 -14.48 -2.52 -5.97
N ALA A 20 -14.75 -2.93 -4.74
CA ALA A 20 -14.25 -2.24 -3.57
C ALA A 20 -12.72 -2.42 -3.52
N ALA A 21 -11.99 -1.30 -3.50
CA ALA A 21 -10.58 -1.25 -3.13
C ALA A 21 -10.34 -2.14 -1.91
N ALA A 22 -9.58 -3.22 -2.10
CA ALA A 22 -9.41 -4.26 -1.10
C ALA A 22 -8.10 -4.05 -0.34
N PRO A 23 -8.08 -4.25 0.99
CA PRO A 23 -6.83 -4.20 1.73
C PRO A 23 -5.82 -5.19 1.14
N LEU A 24 -4.61 -4.70 0.87
CA LEU A 24 -3.55 -5.49 0.26
C LEU A 24 -3.05 -6.56 1.23
N SER A 25 -2.90 -7.77 0.71
CA SER A 25 -2.31 -8.87 1.47
C SER A 25 -0.80 -8.63 1.69
N LYS A 26 -0.24 -9.22 2.75
CA LYS A 26 1.21 -9.19 2.99
C LYS A 26 2.02 -9.71 1.81
N GLN A 27 1.52 -10.75 1.14
CA GLN A 27 2.15 -11.34 -0.04
C GLN A 27 2.20 -10.34 -1.21
N THR A 28 1.08 -9.65 -1.45
CA THR A 28 0.99 -8.61 -2.48
C THR A 28 1.98 -7.46 -2.22
N LEU A 29 2.15 -7.06 -0.96
CA LEU A 29 3.13 -6.05 -0.57
C LEU A 29 4.57 -6.50 -0.81
N LEU A 30 4.90 -7.74 -0.48
CA LEU A 30 6.23 -8.31 -0.74
C LEU A 30 6.56 -8.32 -2.24
N GLU A 31 5.61 -8.74 -3.06
CA GLU A 31 5.75 -8.78 -4.51
C GLU A 31 5.89 -7.38 -5.11
N ALA A 32 5.03 -6.44 -4.70
CA ALA A 32 5.10 -5.05 -5.14
C ALA A 32 6.41 -4.38 -4.72
N ALA A 33 6.86 -4.61 -3.48
CA ALA A 33 8.15 -4.12 -2.99
C ALA A 33 9.32 -4.69 -3.80
N SER A 34 9.31 -5.99 -4.07
CA SER A 34 10.33 -6.66 -4.87
C SER A 34 10.38 -6.13 -6.30
N ALA A 35 9.22 -5.95 -6.93
CA ALA A 35 9.12 -5.39 -8.28
C ALA A 35 9.63 -3.95 -8.32
N TRP A 36 9.23 -3.11 -7.37
CA TRP A 36 9.69 -1.73 -7.28
C TRP A 36 11.19 -1.65 -7.01
N LEU A 37 11.72 -2.46 -6.10
CA LEU A 37 13.14 -2.50 -5.74
C LEU A 37 14.01 -2.78 -6.97
N LYS A 38 13.59 -3.72 -7.82
CA LYS A 38 14.28 -4.04 -9.08
C LYS A 38 14.28 -2.89 -10.09
N GLN A 39 13.34 -1.95 -10.00
CA GLN A 39 13.22 -0.82 -10.92
C GLN A 39 13.81 0.48 -10.34
N ASN A 40 14.07 0.53 -9.03
CA ASN A 40 14.52 1.74 -8.35
C ASN A 40 16.02 1.99 -8.58
N ALA A 41 16.34 3.10 -9.24
CA ALA A 41 17.72 3.48 -9.56
C ALA A 41 18.61 3.69 -8.33
N VAL A 42 18.07 4.22 -7.21
CA VAL A 42 18.84 4.46 -5.98
C VAL A 42 19.30 3.13 -5.39
N PHE A 43 18.42 2.14 -5.31
CA PHE A 43 18.75 0.80 -4.83
C PHE A 43 19.68 0.06 -5.78
N GLN A 44 19.47 0.13 -7.10
CA GLN A 44 20.38 -0.49 -8.06
C GLN A 44 21.83 0.04 -7.94
N GLN A 45 22.01 1.33 -7.62
CA GLN A 45 23.33 1.93 -7.51
C GLN A 45 23.95 1.77 -6.11
N SER A 46 23.15 1.93 -5.05
CA SER A 46 23.66 2.07 -3.68
C SER A 46 23.53 0.80 -2.85
N ALA A 47 22.61 -0.10 -3.22
CA ALA A 47 22.35 -1.36 -2.52
C ALA A 47 21.86 -2.44 -3.51
N PRO A 48 22.69 -2.84 -4.49
CA PRO A 48 22.29 -3.77 -5.56
C PRO A 48 21.88 -5.16 -5.05
N ASP A 49 22.44 -5.56 -3.91
CA ASP A 49 22.14 -6.83 -3.25
C ASP A 49 20.93 -6.75 -2.29
N ALA A 50 20.24 -5.60 -2.24
CA ALA A 50 19.07 -5.44 -1.41
C ALA A 50 17.97 -6.41 -1.87
N ALA A 51 17.43 -7.16 -0.93
CA ALA A 51 16.31 -8.07 -1.14
C ALA A 51 15.25 -7.87 -0.07
N VAL A 52 14.00 -8.12 -0.43
CA VAL A 52 12.88 -8.06 0.51
C VAL A 52 12.98 -9.23 1.49
N ALA A 53 12.93 -8.94 2.80
CA ALA A 53 13.10 -9.94 3.85
C ALA A 53 11.80 -10.22 4.63
N ALA A 54 11.10 -9.18 5.09
CA ALA A 54 9.92 -9.32 5.94
C ALA A 54 8.99 -8.11 5.82
N VAL A 55 7.74 -8.26 6.27
CA VAL A 55 6.77 -7.16 6.37
C VAL A 55 6.25 -7.06 7.80
N THR A 56 6.37 -5.87 8.37
CA THR A 56 5.78 -5.48 9.65
C THR A 56 4.62 -4.54 9.38
N VAL A 57 3.42 -4.92 9.80
CA VAL A 57 2.25 -4.05 9.74
C VAL A 57 2.31 -3.11 10.93
N LEU A 58 2.06 -1.81 10.71
CA LEU A 58 2.04 -0.85 11.81
C LEU A 58 0.78 -1.06 12.65
N ASP A 59 0.92 -1.74 13.78
CA ASP A 59 -0.17 -1.95 14.72
C ASP A 59 -0.67 -0.60 15.25
N ASN A 60 -1.81 -0.17 14.75
CA ASN A 60 -2.58 0.92 15.33
C ASN A 60 -3.77 0.29 16.05
N ALA A 61 -3.92 0.62 17.34
CA ALA A 61 -5.05 0.17 18.17
C ALA A 61 -6.43 0.52 17.57
N GLN A 62 -6.47 1.41 16.58
CA GLN A 62 -7.63 1.71 15.74
C GLN A 62 -7.65 0.83 14.48
N ALA A 63 -8.04 -0.44 14.69
CA ALA A 63 -8.72 -1.39 13.79
C ALA A 63 -8.32 -1.57 12.31
N GLN A 64 -7.44 -0.82 11.67
CA GLN A 64 -6.92 -1.10 10.33
C GLN A 64 -5.66 -0.27 10.05
N ALA A 65 -4.50 -0.91 10.15
CA ALA A 65 -3.26 -0.33 9.67
C ALA A 65 -3.37 -0.03 8.15
N LYS A 66 -3.03 1.19 7.75
CA LYS A 66 -2.99 1.63 6.35
C LYS A 66 -1.56 1.66 5.80
N LEU A 67 -0.57 1.44 6.68
CA LEU A 67 0.84 1.42 6.34
C LEU A 67 1.50 0.13 6.82
N ALA A 68 2.46 -0.35 6.03
CA ALA A 68 3.33 -1.46 6.36
C ALA A 68 4.80 -1.07 6.11
N ILE A 69 5.69 -1.63 6.92
CA ILE A 69 7.13 -1.52 6.75
C ILE A 69 7.64 -2.83 6.16
N VAL A 70 8.19 -2.75 4.95
CA VAL A 70 8.89 -3.84 4.29
C VAL A 70 10.38 -3.71 4.64
N HIS A 71 10.89 -4.69 5.37
CA HIS A 71 12.29 -4.76 5.76
C HIS A 71 13.12 -5.37 4.64
N LEU A 72 14.29 -4.77 4.39
CA LEU A 72 15.24 -5.24 3.38
C LEU A 72 16.45 -5.90 4.04
N HIS A 73 17.03 -6.88 3.37
CA HIS A 73 18.31 -7.50 3.68
C HIS A 73 19.34 -7.08 2.62
N PRO A 74 20.61 -6.76 2.98
CA PRO A 74 21.17 -6.77 4.35
C PRO A 74 20.78 -5.57 5.21
N ARG A 75 20.28 -4.48 4.59
CA ARG A 75 19.85 -3.25 5.28
C ARG A 75 18.82 -2.51 4.42
N GLY A 76 18.15 -1.54 5.02
CA GLY A 76 17.14 -0.72 4.37
C GLY A 76 15.71 -1.09 4.76
N TYR A 77 14.79 -0.23 4.36
CA TYR A 77 13.35 -0.47 4.49
C TYR A 77 12.57 0.29 3.40
N ILE A 78 11.35 -0.15 3.16
CA ILE A 78 10.35 0.52 2.32
C ILE A 78 9.08 0.63 3.15
N VAL A 79 8.49 1.82 3.25
CA VAL A 79 7.17 2.03 3.85
C VAL A 79 6.16 2.09 2.74
N MET A 80 5.17 1.20 2.80
CA MET A 80 4.15 1.04 1.77
C MET A 80 2.75 1.25 2.33
N SER A 81 1.86 1.73 1.48
CA SER A 81 0.42 1.69 1.76
C SER A 81 -0.10 0.26 1.69
N MET A 82 -1.06 -0.08 2.55
CA MET A 82 -1.81 -1.34 2.52
C MET A 82 -3.14 -1.25 1.76
N ASP A 83 -3.38 -0.12 1.09
CA ASP A 83 -4.61 0.15 0.34
C ASP A 83 -4.23 0.63 -1.07
N ASP A 84 -4.88 0.07 -2.09
CA ASP A 84 -4.61 0.34 -3.51
C ASP A 84 -5.18 1.67 -3.99
N ALA A 85 -6.10 2.28 -3.24
CA ALA A 85 -6.58 3.63 -3.49
C ALA A 85 -5.58 4.72 -3.02
N LEU A 86 -4.50 4.33 -2.35
CA LEU A 86 -3.48 5.23 -1.82
C LEU A 86 -2.15 5.09 -2.55
N LEU A 87 -1.26 6.07 -2.34
CA LEU A 87 0.09 6.02 -2.89
C LEU A 87 0.84 4.77 -2.37
N PRO A 88 1.39 3.91 -3.26
CA PRO A 88 1.90 2.61 -2.88
C PRO A 88 3.16 2.69 -2.01
N ILE A 89 4.01 3.70 -2.21
CA ILE A 89 5.26 3.89 -1.47
C ILE A 89 5.25 5.29 -0.87
N VAL A 90 5.47 5.34 0.45
CA VAL A 90 5.43 6.56 1.25
C VAL A 90 6.85 7.04 1.57
N ALA A 91 7.74 6.10 1.91
CA ALA A 91 9.12 6.40 2.26
C ALA A 91 10.00 5.16 2.02
N PHE A 92 11.30 5.37 1.90
CA PHE A 92 12.26 4.28 1.84
C PHE A 92 13.63 4.75 2.37
N SER A 93 14.48 3.79 2.72
CA SER A 93 15.89 4.02 2.98
C SER A 93 16.69 2.80 2.55
N GLU A 94 17.80 3.04 1.88
CA GLU A 94 18.77 2.04 1.43
C GLU A 94 19.85 1.74 2.48
N VAL A 95 20.01 2.63 3.48
CA VAL A 95 21.08 2.52 4.49
C VAL A 95 20.54 2.16 5.86
N ALA A 96 19.45 2.79 6.30
CA ALA A 96 18.92 2.62 7.65
C ALA A 96 18.22 1.26 7.81
N SER A 97 18.48 0.57 8.92
CA SER A 97 17.82 -0.70 9.23
C SER A 97 16.96 -0.57 10.47
N LEU A 98 15.74 -1.10 10.40
CA LEU A 98 14.79 -1.19 11.51
C LEU A 98 14.82 -2.60 12.10
N THR A 99 16.01 -3.11 12.43
CA THR A 99 16.22 -4.52 12.84
C THR A 99 15.46 -4.90 14.11
N HIS A 100 15.26 -3.94 15.02
CA HIS A 100 14.51 -4.12 16.27
C HIS A 100 13.08 -3.57 16.17
N GLY A 101 12.58 -3.37 14.96
CA GLY A 101 11.32 -2.67 14.74
C GLY A 101 11.44 -1.16 14.97
N LEU A 102 10.28 -0.51 15.03
CA LEU A 102 10.19 0.93 15.19
C LEU A 102 10.03 1.27 16.67
N ALA A 103 10.96 2.04 17.24
CA ALA A 103 10.85 2.48 18.62
C ALA A 103 9.60 3.38 18.78
N PRO A 104 8.67 3.09 19.71
CA PRO A 104 7.37 3.79 19.80
C PRO A 104 7.47 5.30 20.00
N SER A 105 8.53 5.77 20.65
CA SER A 105 8.79 7.20 20.91
C SER A 105 9.74 7.84 19.90
N SER A 106 10.10 7.14 18.82
CA SER A 106 10.96 7.72 17.78
C SER A 106 10.20 8.77 16.95
N PRO A 107 10.87 9.83 16.47
CA PRO A 107 10.25 10.79 15.55
C PRO A 107 9.64 10.13 14.31
N LEU A 108 10.28 9.06 13.79
CA LEU A 108 9.75 8.30 12.67
C LEU A 108 8.44 7.58 13.03
N ALA A 109 8.31 7.02 14.24
CA ALA A 109 7.04 6.44 14.71
C ALA A 109 5.92 7.47 14.75
N ALA A 110 6.18 8.66 15.30
CA ALA A 110 5.19 9.73 15.35
C ALA A 110 4.75 10.17 13.93
N LEU A 111 5.69 10.30 13.00
CA LEU A 111 5.39 10.65 11.61
C LEU A 111 4.57 9.57 10.90
N LEU A 112 4.94 8.30 11.06
CA LEU A 112 4.20 7.19 10.45
C LEU A 112 2.81 7.05 11.05
N GLN A 113 2.64 7.30 12.35
CA GLN A 113 1.33 7.33 12.99
C GLN A 113 0.43 8.44 12.43
N ALA A 114 0.95 9.67 12.34
CA ALA A 114 0.22 10.81 11.77
C ALA A 114 -0.15 10.55 10.30
N GLN A 115 0.76 9.98 9.50
CA GLN A 115 0.49 9.62 8.12
C GLN A 115 -0.58 8.52 8.00
N ASN A 116 -0.54 7.52 8.87
CA ASN A 116 -1.56 6.46 8.91
C ASN A 116 -2.94 7.01 9.22
N GLN A 117 -3.04 7.98 10.14
CA GLN A 117 -4.30 8.68 10.44
C GLN A 117 -4.81 9.47 9.24
N ARG A 118 -3.93 10.23 8.58
CA ARG A 118 -4.29 10.98 7.36
C ARG A 118 -4.79 10.07 6.25
N PHE A 119 -4.18 8.89 6.08
CA PHE A 119 -4.65 7.90 5.11
C PHE A 119 -6.01 7.32 5.48
N ALA A 120 -6.28 7.09 6.77
CA ALA A 120 -7.62 6.70 7.22
C ALA A 120 -8.67 7.79 6.92
N GLU A 121 -8.33 9.06 7.06
CA GLU A 121 -9.22 10.18 6.71
C GLU A 121 -9.49 10.24 5.21
N ILE A 122 -8.47 10.07 4.35
CA ILE A 122 -8.64 10.08 2.89
C ILE A 122 -9.59 8.96 2.44
N LEU A 123 -9.44 7.77 3.01
CA LEU A 123 -10.27 6.62 2.66
C LEU A 123 -11.72 6.72 3.15
N THR A 124 -12.02 7.60 4.10
CA THR A 124 -13.40 7.85 4.55
C THR A 124 -14.09 8.97 3.79
N GLN A 125 -13.35 9.77 3.02
CA GLN A 125 -13.93 10.82 2.18
C GLN A 125 -14.55 10.22 0.91
N PRO A 126 -15.70 10.76 0.45
CA PRO A 126 -16.25 10.38 -0.85
C PRO A 126 -15.22 10.74 -1.93
N GLN A 127 -14.85 9.74 -2.73
CA GLN A 127 -13.91 9.90 -3.85
C GLN A 127 -14.43 11.04 -4.74
N THR A 128 -13.72 12.17 -4.79
CA THR A 128 -14.17 13.41 -5.44
C THR A 128 -14.25 13.34 -6.97
N ARG A 129 -14.17 12.14 -7.55
CA ARG A 129 -14.44 11.91 -8.97
C ARG A 129 -15.81 11.26 -9.08
N SER A 130 -16.83 12.09 -9.20
CA SER A 130 -18.18 11.61 -9.51
C SER A 130 -18.18 11.03 -10.92
N GLU A 131 -18.82 9.86 -11.12
CA GLU A 131 -19.01 9.25 -12.46
C GLU A 131 -19.76 10.16 -13.45
N THR A 132 -20.30 11.29 -12.98
CA THR A 132 -21.03 12.29 -13.75
C THR A 132 -20.15 13.27 -14.54
N ASP A 133 -18.81 13.19 -14.43
CA ASP A 133 -17.88 14.07 -15.15
C ASP A 133 -17.42 13.50 -16.53
N TYR A 134 -18.15 12.52 -17.09
CA TYR A 134 -17.89 11.92 -18.41
C TYR A 134 -19.11 11.96 -19.34
#